data_AF-A0A1H1LQJ3-F1
#
_entry.id   AF-A0A1H1LQJ3-F1
#
_cell.length_a   1.000
_cell.length_b   1.000
_cell.length_c   1.000
_cell.angle_alpha   90.00
_cell.angle_beta   90.00
_cell.angle_gamma   90.00
#
_symmetry.space_group_name_H-M   'P 1'
#
loop_
_entity.id
_entity.type
_entity.pdbx_description
1 polymer ?
#
loop_
_entity_poly.entity_id
_entity_poly.type
_entity_poly.pdbx_seq_one_letter_code
_entity_poly.pdbx_strand_id
1 'polypeptide(L)' 'MKLIKVSQTRDAYEVKVLISYRLFGIRIFSTEKSFVKKYNHDEWYQKDDHSKASQEKKMKLDKWLKDHQKFIEKI' A
#
# COMPACT_ATOMS: atom_id res chain seq x y z
N MET A 1 -2.66 -8.72 -4.40
CA MET A 1 -1.57 -7.76 -4.05
C MET A 1 -0.51 -8.47 -3.23
N LYS A 2 0.76 -8.24 -3.56
CA LYS A 2 1.93 -8.66 -2.77
C LYS A 2 2.63 -7.41 -2.23
N LEU A 3 3.02 -7.42 -0.96
CA LEU A 3 3.79 -6.32 -0.36
C LEU A 3 5.20 -6.30 -0.98
N ILE A 4 5.65 -5.10 -1.39
CA ILE A 4 7.04 -4.87 -1.82
C ILE A 4 7.79 -4.14 -0.70
N LYS A 5 7.22 -3.03 -0.21
CA LYS A 5 7.89 -2.17 0.77
C LYS A 5 6.86 -1.38 1.58
N VAL A 6 7.15 -1.20 2.87
CA VAL A 6 6.52 -0.18 3.72
C VAL A 6 7.61 0.85 4.03
N SER A 7 7.29 2.13 3.96
CA SER A 7 8.23 3.21 4.29
C SER A 7 7.53 4.38 4.95
N GLN A 8 8.30 5.11 5.74
CA GLN A 8 7.92 6.38 6.32
C GLN A 8 8.46 7.53 5.46
N THR A 9 7.64 8.55 5.25
CA THR A 9 8.02 9.85 4.67
C THR A 9 7.81 10.96 5.70
N ARG A 10 8.04 12.23 5.38
CA ARG A 10 7.94 13.32 6.37
C ARG A 10 6.54 13.49 6.98
N ASP A 11 5.48 13.23 6.21
CA ASP A 11 4.08 13.50 6.59
C ASP A 11 3.14 12.30 6.38
N ALA A 12 3.67 11.17 5.90
CA ALA A 12 2.86 10.03 5.53
C ALA A 12 3.59 8.69 5.60
N TYR A 13 2.81 7.61 5.62
CA TYR A 13 3.26 6.26 5.33
C TYR A 13 3.05 5.96 3.85
N GLU A 14 4.02 5.30 3.22
CA GLU A 14 3.93 4.80 1.86
C GLU A 14 4.07 3.27 1.84
N VAL A 15 3.13 2.59 1.19
CA VAL A 15 3.14 1.15 0.99
C VAL A 15 3.17 0.87 -0.51
N LYS A 16 4.28 0.30 -0.97
CA LYS A 16 4.45 -0.16 -2.35
C LYS A 16 4.06 -1.63 -2.46
N VAL A 17 3.26 -1.94 -3.48
CA VAL A 17 2.67 -3.27 -3.69
C VAL A 17 2.79 -3.69 -5.15
N LEU A 18 2.87 -5.00 -5.38
CA LEU A 18 2.70 -5.61 -6.70
C LEU A 18 1.25 -6.07 -6.86
N ILE A 19 0.55 -5.51 -7.83
CA ILE A 19 -0.78 -5.97 -8.25
C ILE A 19 -0.59 -6.93 -9.43
N SER A 20 -1.20 -8.10 -9.35
CA SER A 20 -1.12 -9.12 -10.40
C SER A 20 -2.50 -9.40 -10.95
N TYR A 21 -2.63 -9.25 -12.27
CA TYR A 21 -3.87 -9.53 -12.98
C TYR A 21 -3.77 -10.93 -13.56
N ARG A 22 -4.79 -11.73 -13.27
CA ARG A 22 -4.92 -13.10 -13.74
C ARG A 22 -6.21 -13.24 -14.54
N LEU A 23 -6.15 -14.01 -15.61
CA LEU A 23 -7.33 -14.45 -16.37
C LEU A 23 -7.23 -15.97 -16.49
N PHE A 24 -8.30 -16.68 -16.13
CA PHE A 24 -8.34 -18.15 -16.12
C PHE A 24 -7.14 -18.81 -15.43
N GLY A 25 -6.69 -18.26 -14.28
CA GLY A 25 -5.57 -18.78 -13.50
C GLY A 25 -4.18 -18.42 -14.02
N ILE A 26 -4.05 -17.96 -15.27
CA ILE A 26 -2.80 -17.54 -15.89
C ILE A 26 -2.50 -16.09 -15.51
N ARG A 27 -1.26 -15.80 -15.10
CA ARG A 27 -0.81 -14.44 -14.81
C ARG A 27 -0.52 -13.71 -16.12
N ILE A 28 -1.34 -12.72 -16.45
CA ILE A 28 -1.17 -11.94 -17.68
C ILE A 28 -0.10 -10.86 -17.47
N PHE A 29 -0.25 -10.06 -16.43
CA PHE A 29 0.70 -9.00 -16.13
C PHE A 29 0.72 -8.66 -14.65
N SER A 30 1.71 -7.86 -14.26
CA SER A 30 1.78 -7.27 -12.93
C SER A 30 2.27 -5.85 -13.02
N THR A 31 1.76 -5.01 -12.13
CA THR A 31 2.13 -3.61 -12.05
C THR A 31 2.42 -3.24 -10.61
N GLU A 32 3.42 -2.39 -10.41
CA GLU A 32 3.67 -1.79 -9.12
C GLU A 32 2.70 -0.64 -8.88
N LYS A 33 2.17 -0.56 -7.67
CA LYS A 33 1.39 0.58 -7.21
C LYS A 33 1.89 1.02 -5.85
N SER A 34 1.81 2.33 -5.60
CA SER A 34 2.15 2.90 -4.30
C SER A 34 0.92 3.53 -3.67
N PHE A 35 0.68 3.23 -2.41
CA PHE A 35 -0.42 3.79 -1.62
C PHE A 35 0.15 4.64 -0.50
N VAL A 36 -0.48 5.77 -0.23
CA VAL A 36 -0.03 6.76 0.76
C VAL A 36 -1.15 7.01 1.78
N LYS A 37 -0.78 7.00 3.07
CA LYS A 37 -1.63 7.38 4.20
C LYS A 37 -0.96 8.50 4.97
N LYS A 38 -1.53 9.70 4.95
CA LYS A 38 -1.05 10.84 5.75
C LYS A 38 -1.31 10.58 7.24
N TYR A 39 -0.45 11.07 8.14
CA TYR A 39 -0.58 10.78 9.58
C TYR A 39 -1.90 11.23 10.19
N ASN A 40 -2.45 12.35 9.71
CA ASN A 40 -3.71 12.90 10.20
C ASN A 40 -4.93 12.38 9.41
N HIS A 41 -4.77 11.28 8.67
CA HIS A 41 -5.81 10.76 7.79
C HIS A 41 -5.90 9.24 7.91
N ASP A 42 -7.13 8.71 8.01
CA ASP A 42 -7.32 7.26 8.13
C ASP A 42 -7.46 6.56 6.76
N GLU A 43 -7.33 7.30 5.67
CA GLU A 43 -7.57 6.78 4.32
C GLU A 43 -6.28 6.65 3.53
N TRP A 44 -6.22 5.58 2.72
CA TRP A 44 -5.15 5.34 1.77
C TRP A 44 -5.53 5.87 0.39
N TYR A 45 -4.58 6.52 -0.26
CA TYR A 45 -4.72 7.01 -1.63
C TYR A 45 -3.62 6.43 -2.51
N GLN A 46 -3.95 6.01 -3.73
CA GLN A 46 -2.95 5.60 -4.69
C GLN A 46 -2.18 6.84 -5.17
N LYS A 47 -0.84 6.75 -5.19
CA LYS A 47 0.05 7.88 -5.46
C LYS A 47 -0.10 8.44 -6.87
N ASP A 48 -0.34 7.56 -7.85
CA ASP A 48 -0.31 7.92 -9.28
C ASP A 48 -1.58 8.62 -9.77
N ASP A 49 -2.75 8.23 -9.24
CA ASP A 49 -4.06 8.72 -9.70
C ASP A 49 -4.89 9.38 -8.58
N HIS A 50 -4.32 9.47 -7.37
CA HIS A 50 -4.97 10.00 -6.17
C HIS A 50 -6.31 9.32 -5.82
N SER A 51 -6.59 8.14 -6.38
CA SER A 51 -7.81 7.41 -6.09
C SER A 51 -7.78 6.85 -4.66
N LYS A 52 -8.91 6.95 -3.97
CA LYS A 52 -9.08 6.35 -2.65
C LYS A 52 -9.03 4.82 -2.77
N ALA A 53 -8.24 4.17 -1.92
CA ALA A 53 -8.20 2.72 -1.84
C ALA A 53 -9.58 2.18 -1.41
N SER A 54 -10.00 1.07 -2.00
CA SER A 54 -11.20 0.36 -1.52
C SER A 54 -10.99 -0.14 -0.08
N GLN A 55 -12.10 -0.41 0.62
CA GLN A 55 -12.06 -0.87 2.02
C GLN A 55 -11.23 -2.15 2.19
N GLU A 56 -11.35 -3.12 1.27
CA GLU A 56 -10.55 -4.35 1.29
C GLU A 56 -9.04 -4.07 1.16
N LYS A 57 -8.66 -3.14 0.25
CA LYS A 57 -7.27 -2.72 0.09
C LYS A 57 -6.79 -2.02 1.35
N LYS A 58 -7.57 -1.11 1.91
CA LYS A 58 -7.27 -0.39 3.15
C LYS A 58 -6.96 -1.35 4.30
N MET A 59 -7.82 -2.34 4.57
CA MET A 59 -7.59 -3.33 5.63
C MET A 59 -6.24 -4.05 5.47
N LYS A 60 -5.89 -4.41 4.23
CA LYS A 60 -4.61 -5.08 3.94
C LYS A 60 -3.41 -4.14 4.09
N LEU A 61 -3.54 -2.90 3.66
CA LEU A 61 -2.51 -1.86 3.79
C LEU A 61 -2.27 -1.51 5.26
N ASP A 62 -3.33 -1.30 6.05
CA ASP A 62 -3.24 -1.04 7.49
C ASP A 62 -2.61 -2.20 8.24
N LYS A 63 -2.95 -3.45 7.88
CA LYS A 63 -2.29 -4.64 8.45
C LYS A 63 -0.79 -4.61 8.17
N TRP A 64 -0.39 -4.40 6.92
CA TRP A 64 1.04 -4.35 6.58
C TRP A 64 1.76 -3.20 7.27
N LEU A 65 1.15 -2.02 7.36
CA LEU A 65 1.71 -0.91 8.10
C LEU A 65 1.93 -1.32 9.55
N LYS A 66 0.91 -1.81 10.25
CA LYS A 66 1.00 -2.25 11.65
C LYS A 66 2.09 -3.30 11.87
N ASP A 67 2.19 -4.28 10.96
CA ASP A 67 3.18 -5.36 11.05
C ASP A 67 4.62 -4.84 10.87
N HIS A 68 4.82 -3.76 10.12
CA HIS A 68 6.15 -3.23 9.77
C HIS A 68 6.51 -1.91 10.46
N GLN A 69 5.55 -1.28 11.15
CA GLN A 69 5.66 0.08 11.70
C GLN A 69 6.89 0.24 12.60
N LYS A 70 7.10 -0.72 13.51
CA LYS A 70 8.24 -0.75 14.44
C LYS A 70 9.62 -0.77 13.76
N PHE A 71 9.69 -1.16 12.49
CA PHE A 71 10.95 -1.23 11.74
C PHE A 71 11.19 0.03 10.90
N ILE A 72 10.15 0.81 10.62
CA ILE A 72 10.25 2.00 9.77
C ILE A 72 10.23 3.29 10.59
N GLU A 73 9.60 3.28 11.76
CA GLU A 73 9.71 4.35 12.76
C GLU A 73 11.01 4.14 13.54
N LYS A 74 12.08 4.82 13.11
CA LYS A 74 13.27 4.94 13.95
C LYS A 74 12.92 5.90 15.09
N ILE A 75 12.92 5.37 16.31
CA ILE A 75 12.84 6.13 17.58
C ILE A 75 14.03 7.09 17.65
#